data_AF-A0A2M8TGX7-F1
#
_entry.id   AF-A0A2M8TGX7-F1
#
_cell.length_a   1.000
_cell.length_b   1.000
_cell.length_c   1.000
_cell.angle_alpha   90.00
_cell.angle_beta   90.00
_cell.angle_gamma   90.00
#
_symmetry.space_group_name_H-M   'P 1'
#
loop_
_entity.id
_entity.type
_entity.pdbx_description
1 polymer ?
#
loop_
_entity_poly.entity_id
_entity_poly.type
_entity_poly.pdbx_seq_one_letter_code
_entity_poly.pdbx_strand_id
1 'polypeptide(L)'
;MELSKKQTFEVKNTLKIGHMRCSFEDKRMCNQWMPLYRSNNKTSSELKEIQKVINEIMDKYNTFEKVLHECEAYHGVEINYMFGGLNYNADLFLVHGNFNYWVRLIPQKGEYNLYISVYDKETGSDKQ
;
A
#
# COMPACT_ATOMS: atom_id res chain seq x y z
N MET A 1 6.81 11.97 -2.95
CA MET A 1 5.41 11.56 -2.71
C MET A 1 5.12 11.60 -1.23
N GLU A 2 3.93 12.05 -0.82
CA GLU A 2 3.52 12.10 0.58
C GLU A 2 2.38 11.10 0.83
N LEU A 3 2.57 10.20 1.79
CA LEU A 3 1.57 9.26 2.27
C LEU A 3 0.96 9.82 3.55
N SER A 4 -0.36 9.78 3.68
CA SER A 4 -1.07 10.35 4.82
C SER A 4 -1.78 9.29 5.66
N LYS A 5 -1.73 9.48 6.99
CA LYS A 5 -2.49 8.70 7.98
C LYS A 5 -3.93 9.19 8.14
N LYS A 6 -4.17 10.47 7.82
CA LYS A 6 -5.48 11.14 8.00
C LYS A 6 -6.34 11.08 6.75
N GLN A 7 -5.71 11.02 5.58
CA GLN A 7 -6.45 10.91 4.33
C GLN A 7 -7.07 9.53 4.29
N THR A 8 -8.38 9.43 4.18
CA THR A 8 -9.08 8.17 3.96
C THR A 8 -9.97 8.35 2.74
N PHE A 9 -10.10 7.31 1.92
CA PHE A 9 -11.08 7.27 0.84
C PHE A 9 -11.95 6.04 1.02
N GLU A 10 -13.18 6.11 0.53
CA GLU A 10 -14.07 4.94 0.56
C GLU A 10 -13.47 3.87 -0.36
N VAL A 11 -12.98 2.78 0.25
CA VAL A 11 -12.37 1.68 -0.49
C VAL A 11 -13.49 0.89 -1.16
N LYS A 12 -13.83 1.25 -2.40
CA LYS A 12 -14.79 0.51 -3.22
C LYS A 12 -14.08 -0.60 -3.97
N ASN A 13 -14.29 -1.85 -3.55
CA ASN A 13 -13.68 -3.03 -4.20
C ASN A 13 -13.98 -3.12 -5.70
N THR A 14 -15.11 -2.55 -6.16
CA THR A 14 -15.48 -2.44 -7.59
C THR A 14 -14.56 -1.54 -8.41
N LEU A 15 -13.80 -0.64 -7.75
CA LEU A 15 -12.81 0.25 -8.36
C LEU A 15 -11.38 -0.29 -8.28
N LYS A 16 -11.17 -1.44 -7.62
CA LYS A 16 -9.83 -2.01 -7.45
C LYS A 16 -9.24 -2.46 -8.79
N ILE A 17 -8.07 -1.95 -9.11
CA ILE A 17 -7.31 -2.26 -10.34
C ILE A 17 -6.45 -3.50 -10.12
N GLY A 18 -5.85 -3.61 -8.95
CA GLY A 18 -4.90 -4.66 -8.60
C GLY A 18 -4.28 -4.37 -7.25
N HIS A 19 -3.31 -5.19 -6.88
CA HIS A 19 -2.49 -4.92 -5.70
C HIS A 19 -1.09 -5.49 -5.85
N MET A 20 -0.15 -4.83 -5.18
CA MET A 20 1.20 -5.35 -4.97
C MET A 20 1.26 -5.96 -3.58
N ARG A 21 1.78 -7.19 -3.48
CA ARG A 21 2.22 -7.79 -2.22
C ARG A 21 3.74 -7.78 -2.21
N CYS A 22 4.33 -7.24 -1.15
CA CYS A 22 5.76 -7.32 -0.90
C CYS A 22 6.01 -8.10 0.40
N SER A 23 6.90 -9.09 0.35
CA SER A 23 7.37 -9.88 1.49
C SER A 23 8.88 -9.72 1.62
N PHE A 24 9.41 -9.93 2.81
CA PHE A 24 10.85 -10.00 3.02
C PHE A 24 11.29 -11.44 3.26
N GLU A 25 11.99 -12.00 2.29
CA GLU A 25 12.46 -13.38 2.25
C GLU A 25 13.99 -13.39 2.16
N ASP A 26 14.68 -14.14 3.01
CA ASP A 26 16.15 -14.24 3.01
C ASP A 26 16.90 -12.90 3.00
N LYS A 27 16.37 -11.93 3.75
CA LYS A 27 16.86 -10.55 3.79
C LYS A 27 16.71 -9.75 2.49
N ARG A 28 15.85 -10.21 1.57
CA ARG A 28 15.56 -9.57 0.28
C ARG A 28 14.06 -9.31 0.17
N MET A 29 13.70 -8.18 -0.44
CA MET A 29 12.30 -7.86 -0.71
C MET A 29 11.84 -8.60 -1.97
N CYS A 30 10.96 -9.56 -1.79
CA CYS A 30 10.20 -10.21 -2.86
C CYS A 30 8.89 -9.44 -3.08
N ASN A 31 8.44 -9.37 -4.33
CA ASN A 31 7.19 -8.67 -4.64
C ASN A 31 6.44 -9.35 -5.78
N GLN A 32 5.12 -9.27 -5.74
CA GLN A 32 4.23 -9.84 -6.74
C GLN A 32 3.07 -8.87 -7.01
N TRP A 33 2.95 -8.44 -8.27
CA TRP A 33 1.78 -7.73 -8.75
C TRP A 33 0.66 -8.71 -9.07
N MET A 34 -0.51 -8.47 -8.50
CA MET A 34 -1.73 -9.25 -8.71
C MET A 34 -2.75 -8.37 -9.43
N PRO A 35 -2.79 -8.42 -10.78
CA PRO A 35 -3.75 -7.66 -11.57
C PRO A 35 -5.18 -8.18 -11.36
N LEU A 36 -6.16 -7.29 -11.44
CA LEU A 36 -7.59 -7.65 -11.53
C LEU A 36 -8.15 -7.25 -12.89
N TYR A 37 -9.33 -7.74 -13.26
CA TYR A 37 -9.95 -7.49 -14.57
C TYR A 37 -9.90 -6.01 -15.02
N ARG A 38 -10.09 -5.06 -14.10
CA ARG A 38 -10.04 -3.62 -14.36
C ARG A 38 -8.66 -3.13 -14.84
N SER A 39 -7.56 -3.81 -14.52
CA SER A 39 -6.23 -3.47 -15.07
C SER A 39 -6.16 -3.64 -16.58
N ASN A 40 -6.98 -4.52 -17.17
CA ASN A 40 -6.99 -4.76 -18.62
C ASN A 40 -7.55 -3.56 -19.39
N ASN A 41 -8.30 -2.67 -18.72
CA ASN A 41 -8.84 -1.45 -19.30
C ASN A 41 -7.88 -0.26 -19.19
N LYS A 42 -6.67 -0.47 -18.66
CA LYS A 42 -5.68 0.59 -18.48
C LYS A 42 -4.76 0.69 -19.68
N THR A 43 -4.51 1.92 -20.08
CA THR A 43 -3.50 2.24 -21.10
C THR A 43 -2.11 1.89 -20.60
N SER A 44 -1.17 1.66 -21.52
CA SER A 44 0.22 1.39 -21.16
C SER A 44 0.87 2.54 -20.36
N SER A 45 0.44 3.79 -20.56
CA SER A 45 0.89 4.94 -19.79
C SER A 45 0.40 4.91 -18.35
N GLU A 46 -0.87 4.57 -18.13
CA GLU A 46 -1.45 4.45 -16.78
C GLU A 46 -0.78 3.31 -15.99
N LEU A 47 -0.55 2.16 -16.63
CA LEU A 47 0.15 1.04 -15.99
C LEU A 47 1.58 1.42 -15.59
N LYS A 48 2.28 2.20 -16.42
CA LYS A 48 3.62 2.73 -16.09
C LYS A 48 3.59 3.71 -14.91
N GLU A 49 2.58 4.57 -14.83
CA GLU A 49 2.38 5.48 -13.70
C GLU A 49 2.12 4.70 -12.40
N ILE A 50 1.21 3.72 -12.45
CA ILE A 50 0.91 2.84 -11.32
C ILE A 50 2.18 2.15 -10.84
N GLN A 51 2.96 1.54 -11.74
CA GLN A 51 4.18 0.85 -11.37
C GLN A 51 5.22 1.81 -10.78
N LYS A 52 5.35 3.03 -11.32
CA LYS A 52 6.25 4.05 -10.78
C LYS A 52 5.90 4.39 -9.33
N VAL A 53 4.62 4.65 -9.05
CA VAL A 53 4.16 4.94 -7.68
C VAL A 53 4.40 3.76 -6.73
N ILE A 54 4.09 2.54 -7.18
CA ILE A 54 4.34 1.33 -6.39
C ILE A 54 5.82 1.21 -6.03
N ASN A 55 6.73 1.43 -6.98
CA ASN A 55 8.17 1.39 -6.73
C ASN A 55 8.61 2.45 -5.71
N GLU A 56 8.10 3.68 -5.81
CA GLU A 56 8.40 4.75 -4.84
C GLU A 56 7.96 4.37 -3.40
N ILE A 57 6.80 3.74 -3.25
CA ILE A 57 6.30 3.26 -1.95
C ILE A 57 7.19 2.11 -1.43
N MET A 58 7.55 1.17 -2.30
CA MET A 58 8.41 0.03 -1.95
C MET A 58 9.79 0.49 -1.49
N ASP A 59 10.41 1.43 -2.19
CA ASP A 59 11.72 1.98 -1.81
C ASP A 59 11.67 2.70 -0.46
N LYS A 60 10.55 3.37 -0.17
CA LYS A 60 10.32 4.01 1.13
C LYS A 60 10.22 3.00 2.28
N TYR A 61 9.65 1.83 2.05
CA TYR A 61 9.40 0.81 3.08
C TYR A 61 10.12 -0.52 2.79
N ASN A 62 11.37 -0.44 2.33
CA ASN A 62 12.15 -1.60 1.89
C ASN A 62 12.87 -2.38 3.00
N THR A 63 12.70 -2.00 4.28
CA THR A 63 13.26 -2.75 5.42
C THR A 63 12.25 -2.87 6.55
N PHE A 64 12.46 -3.86 7.41
CA PHE A 64 11.62 -4.10 8.59
C PHE A 64 11.59 -2.88 9.53
N GLU A 65 12.75 -2.26 9.77
CA GLU A 65 12.90 -1.14 10.70
C GLU A 65 12.11 0.08 10.23
N LYS A 66 12.07 0.34 8.92
CA LYS A 66 11.28 1.44 8.35
C LYS A 66 9.78 1.19 8.52
N VAL A 67 9.34 -0.05 8.31
CA VAL A 67 7.95 -0.46 8.52
C VAL A 67 7.57 -0.32 10.00
N LEU A 68 8.40 -0.83 10.91
CA LEU A 68 8.18 -0.76 12.35
C LEU A 68 8.10 0.70 12.82
N HIS A 69 9.07 1.53 12.44
CA HIS A 69 9.11 2.94 12.80
C HIS A 69 7.84 3.70 12.39
N GLU A 70 7.33 3.44 11.18
CA GLU A 70 6.09 4.06 10.71
C GLU A 70 4.87 3.62 11.53
N CYS A 71 4.84 2.34 11.94
CA CYS A 71 3.79 1.80 12.79
C CYS A 71 3.85 2.39 14.21
N GLU A 72 5.04 2.53 14.80
CA GLU A 72 5.23 3.18 16.10
C GLU A 72 4.74 4.63 16.06
N ALA A 73 5.13 5.36 15.01
CA ALA A 73 4.66 6.72 14.77
C ALA A 73 3.15 6.80 14.48
N TYR A 74 2.53 5.72 13.98
CA TYR A 74 1.08 5.66 13.75
C TYR A 74 0.31 5.50 15.06
N HIS A 75 0.78 4.59 15.93
CA HIS A 75 0.12 4.28 17.20
C HIS A 75 0.56 5.18 18.36
N GLY A 76 1.63 5.95 18.20
CA GLY A 76 2.18 6.82 19.24
C GLY A 76 2.80 6.05 20.40
N VAL A 77 3.27 4.83 20.15
CA VAL A 77 3.86 3.92 21.16
C VAL A 77 5.03 3.16 20.56
N GLU A 78 6.00 2.80 21.40
CA GLU A 78 7.03 1.82 21.05
C GLU A 78 6.38 0.44 20.96
N ILE A 79 6.62 -0.27 19.85
CA ILE A 79 5.96 -1.54 19.58
C ILE A 79 6.92 -2.69 19.86
N ASN A 80 6.58 -3.48 20.87
CA ASN A 80 7.26 -4.75 21.10
C ASN A 80 6.76 -5.82 20.10
N TYR A 81 7.42 -5.87 18.94
CA TYR A 81 7.14 -6.81 17.84
C TYR A 81 7.54 -8.27 18.15
N MET A 82 8.00 -8.57 19.38
CA MET A 82 8.46 -9.90 19.79
C MET A 82 7.33 -10.81 20.32
N PHE A 83 6.11 -10.30 20.54
CA PHE A 83 4.97 -11.09 21.05
C PHE A 83 3.82 -11.17 20.05
N GLY A 84 3.49 -12.41 19.64
CA GLY A 84 2.56 -12.75 18.56
C GLY A 84 1.07 -12.52 18.82
N GLY A 85 0.71 -11.46 19.54
CA GLY A 85 -0.67 -11.19 19.93
C GLY A 85 -1.28 -9.89 19.37
N LEU A 86 -0.47 -8.93 18.92
CA LEU A 86 -0.97 -7.59 18.54
C LEU A 86 -0.57 -7.22 17.11
N ASN A 87 -1.58 -6.83 16.33
CA ASN A 87 -1.48 -6.50 14.92
C ASN A 87 -1.30 -4.99 14.76
N TYR A 88 -0.06 -4.50 14.92
CA TYR A 88 0.27 -3.07 14.86
C TYR A 88 0.47 -2.59 13.43
N ASN A 89 -0.57 -2.71 12.62
CA ASN A 89 -0.51 -2.27 11.23
C ASN A 89 -0.67 -0.75 11.13
N ALA A 90 -0.11 -0.17 10.08
CA ALA A 90 -0.40 1.19 9.66
C ALA A 90 -1.05 1.17 8.28
N ASP A 91 -2.25 1.75 8.19
CA ASP A 91 -2.94 2.01 6.93
C ASP A 91 -2.64 3.46 6.51
N LEU A 92 -1.95 3.58 5.38
CA LEU A 92 -1.54 4.84 4.77
C LEU A 92 -2.22 5.01 3.42
N PHE A 93 -2.47 6.26 3.04
CA PHE A 93 -3.23 6.58 1.86
C PHE A 93 -2.51 7.61 1.01
N LEU A 94 -2.70 7.49 -0.30
CA LEU A 94 -2.17 8.42 -1.29
C LEU A 94 -3.14 8.59 -2.43
N VAL A 95 -3.23 9.83 -2.89
CA VAL A 95 -3.90 10.20 -4.13
C VAL A 95 -2.85 10.70 -5.11
N HIS A 96 -2.74 10.08 -6.29
CA HIS A 96 -1.79 10.47 -7.33
C HIS A 96 -2.37 10.27 -8.72
N GLY A 97 -2.28 11.28 -9.59
CA GLY A 97 -2.83 11.23 -10.94
C GLY A 97 -4.32 10.85 -10.94
N ASN A 98 -4.67 9.77 -11.63
CA ASN A 98 -6.04 9.24 -11.71
C ASN A 98 -6.35 8.11 -10.70
N PHE A 99 -5.42 7.84 -9.78
CA PHE A 99 -5.47 6.67 -8.92
C PHE A 99 -5.40 7.00 -7.43
N ASN A 100 -5.97 6.09 -6.65
CA ASN A 100 -5.89 6.07 -5.21
C ASN A 100 -5.11 4.83 -4.77
N TYR A 101 -4.25 4.99 -3.78
CA TYR A 101 -3.39 3.94 -3.26
C TYR A 101 -3.66 3.77 -1.78
N TRP A 102 -3.99 2.54 -1.41
CA TRP A 102 -4.12 2.13 -0.02
C TRP A 102 -2.95 1.22 0.33
N VAL A 103 -2.14 1.66 1.28
CA VAL A 103 -0.87 1.04 1.65
C VAL A 103 -1.00 0.51 3.07
N ARG A 104 -0.99 -0.80 3.24
CA ARG A 104 -0.98 -1.45 4.55
C ARG A 104 0.41 -1.98 4.86
N LEU A 105 0.95 -1.50 5.97
CA LEU A 105 2.24 -1.90 6.53
C LEU A 105 2.01 -2.90 7.66
N ILE A 106 2.66 -4.06 7.61
CA ILE A 106 2.48 -5.16 8.56
C ILE A 106 3.86 -5.63 9.07
N PRO A 107 4.34 -5.09 10.21
CA PRO A 107 5.57 -5.55 10.82
C PRO A 107 5.33 -6.89 11.53
N GLN A 108 5.83 -7.99 10.96
CA GLN A 108 5.83 -9.30 11.60
C GLN A 108 7.27 -9.84 11.65
N LYS A 109 7.65 -10.45 12.78
CA LYS A 109 9.00 -10.97 12.99
C LYS A 109 9.22 -12.22 12.14
N GLY A 110 10.34 -12.26 11.42
CA GLY A 110 10.68 -13.34 10.49
C GLY A 110 10.22 -13.08 9.06
N GLU A 111 9.06 -12.45 8.88
CA GLU A 111 8.49 -12.04 7.59
C GLU A 111 7.64 -10.78 7.80
N TYR A 112 7.96 -9.67 7.15
CA TYR A 112 7.05 -8.51 7.14
C TYR A 112 6.37 -8.38 5.78
N ASN A 113 5.19 -7.77 5.77
CA ASN A 113 4.41 -7.58 4.55
C ASN A 113 4.08 -6.10 4.31
N LEU A 114 4.15 -5.70 3.05
CA LEU A 114 3.65 -4.43 2.54
C LEU A 114 2.60 -4.74 1.46
N TYR A 115 1.38 -4.27 1.65
CA TYR A 115 0.31 -4.40 0.66
C TYR A 115 -0.03 -3.03 0.08
N ILE A 116 0.05 -2.89 -1.24
CA ILE A 116 -0.33 -1.67 -1.95
C ILE A 116 -1.52 -2.00 -2.85
N SER A 117 -2.72 -1.63 -2.46
CA SER A 117 -3.91 -1.77 -3.29
C SER A 117 -4.14 -0.51 -4.11
N VAL A 118 -4.38 -0.67 -5.40
CA VAL A 118 -4.57 0.43 -6.35
C VAL A 118 -6.02 0.48 -6.79
N TYR A 119 -6.60 1.67 -6.76
CA TYR A 119 -7.99 1.93 -7.10
C TYR A 119 -8.08 3.05 -8.13
N ASP A 120 -9.08 2.95 -8.99
CA ASP A 120 -9.54 4.12 -9.73
C ASP A 120 -10.11 5.17 -8.77
N LYS A 121 -9.92 6.45 -9.12
CA LYS A 121 -10.70 7.51 -8.49
C LYS A 121 -12.16 7.38 -8.87
N GLU A 122 -13.04 7.75 -7.95
CA GLU A 122 -14.41 8.06 -8.35
C GLU A 122 -14.38 9.26 -9.28
N THR A 123 -14.71 9.02 -10.54
CA THR A 123 -15.24 10.09 -11.38
C THR A 123 -16.63 10.38 -10.80
N GLY A 124 -16.76 11.46 -10.04
CA GLY A 124 -18.06 11.89 -9.52
C GLY A 124 -19.04 11.94 -10.69
N SER A 125 -20.05 11.08 -10.66
CA SER A 125 -21.26 11.32 -11.42
C SER A 125 -22.07 12.34 -10.63
N ASP A 126 -21.61 13.59 -10.63
CA ASP A 126 -22.51 14.72 -10.44
C ASP A 126 -23.39 14.79 -11.69
N LYS A 127 -24.39 13.92 -11.72
CA LYS A 127 -25.61 13.98 -12.55
C LYS A 127 -26.48 12.77 -12.22
N GLN A 128 -27.43 12.98 -11.33
CA GLN A 128 -28.84 12.72 -11.59
C GLN A 128 -29.69 13.67 -10.75
#